data_AF-A0A2M6Y2N6-F1
#
_entry.id   AF-A0A2M6Y2N6-F1
#
_cell.length_a   1.000
_cell.length_b   1.000
_cell.length_c   1.000
_cell.angle_alpha   90.00
_cell.angle_beta   90.00
_cell.angle_gamma   90.00
#
_symmetry.space_group_name_H-M   'P 1'
#
loop_
_entity.id
_entity.type
_entity.pdbx_description
1 polymer ?
#
loop_
_entity_poly.entity_id
_entity_poly.type
_entity_poly.pdbx_seq_one_letter_code
_entity_poly.pdbx_strand_id
1 'polypeptide(L)'
;SQYEKRNIALETPVWESDLCIQCGICSLVCPHAAIRIKAYNGAELDKAPRTFKSVEGRAALKGLKFTTQVAVEDCTGCGACVYNCPAKEKKEGKETGRKAINLATQFPLRETERENFKFFLSLKDQGSSKVNRNTVQGSQLVRPLFEFSGACAGCGETPYVKLMTQLFGDHLTVANATGCSSIYGGNLPTTPYCAREDGRGPAWSNSLFEDNAEFGLGMRVAYDKLEGEARELLTSMKDGQLKAQVKLADDILNARQDDWAGIEQQRGRVSDLKKALTAAGGEQAARLGTLAENLIKKSLWILGGDGWAYDIGYGGLDHVLASGRKVRVMVLDTEVYSNTGGQMSKSTPMGAVALFAAGGKPLPKKDLGMISMTYGNIYVAQIAMGANYL
;
A
#
# COMPACT_ATOMS: atom_id res chain seq x y z
N SER A 1 14.43 2.38 -3.85
CA SER A 1 14.28 3.85 -3.92
C SER A 1 14.87 4.58 -2.71
N GLN A 2 14.88 3.99 -1.50
CA GLN A 2 15.34 4.65 -0.26
C GLN A 2 16.74 5.31 -0.31
N TYR A 3 17.63 4.84 -1.19
CA TYR A 3 19.00 5.33 -1.33
C TYR A 3 19.17 6.45 -2.36
N GLU A 4 18.16 6.74 -3.19
CA GLU A 4 18.31 7.68 -4.30
C GLU A 4 18.44 9.13 -3.84
N LYS A 5 17.59 9.56 -2.89
CA LYS A 5 17.61 10.90 -2.28
C LYS A 5 17.74 12.01 -3.34
N ARG A 6 16.88 11.94 -4.36
CA ARG A 6 16.98 12.70 -5.62
C ARG A 6 17.02 14.22 -5.43
N ASN A 7 16.41 14.72 -4.36
CA ASN A 7 16.42 16.12 -3.96
C ASN A 7 16.05 17.10 -5.10
N ILE A 8 14.88 16.87 -5.71
CA ILE A 8 14.45 17.62 -6.90
C ILE A 8 13.47 18.76 -6.60
N ALA A 9 12.94 18.85 -5.38
CA ALA A 9 11.94 19.84 -5.03
C ALA A 9 12.56 21.20 -4.64
N LEU A 10 12.01 22.29 -5.18
CA LEU A 10 12.38 23.66 -4.78
C LEU A 10 11.74 24.07 -3.45
N GLU A 11 10.53 23.56 -3.20
CA GLU A 11 9.77 23.78 -1.98
C GLU A 11 9.39 22.44 -1.34
N THR A 12 9.28 22.43 -0.02
CA THR A 12 8.94 21.24 0.77
C THR A 12 7.89 21.58 1.83
N PRO A 13 7.00 20.64 2.19
CA PRO A 13 6.05 20.87 3.27
C PRO A 13 6.75 21.06 4.61
N VAL A 14 6.34 22.08 5.35
CA VAL A 14 6.76 22.36 6.73
C VAL A 14 5.59 22.15 7.66
N TRP A 15 5.84 21.47 8.78
CA TRP A 15 4.84 21.16 9.79
C TRP A 15 4.75 22.26 10.87
N GLU A 16 3.55 22.83 10.97
CA GLU A 16 3.11 23.76 12.02
C GLU A 16 2.37 22.97 13.10
N SER A 17 3.10 22.58 14.13
CA SER A 17 2.66 21.61 15.12
C SER A 17 1.56 22.13 16.05
N ASP A 18 1.48 23.44 16.25
CA ASP A 18 0.45 24.16 17.01
C ASP A 18 -0.95 24.02 16.38
N LEU A 19 -1.02 24.03 15.05
CA LEU A 19 -2.27 23.93 14.29
C LEU A 19 -2.70 22.48 14.02
N CYS A 20 -1.79 21.53 14.14
CA CYS A 20 -2.01 20.17 13.67
C CYS A 20 -3.07 19.41 14.48
N ILE A 21 -4.05 18.82 13.79
CA ILE A 21 -5.09 17.97 14.37
C ILE A 21 -4.76 16.47 14.34
N GLN A 22 -3.56 16.08 13.88
CA GLN A 22 -3.05 14.71 13.90
C GLN A 22 -3.85 13.71 13.05
N CYS A 23 -4.52 14.14 11.97
CA CYS A 23 -5.42 13.30 11.18
C CYS A 23 -4.72 12.31 10.21
N GLY A 24 -3.47 12.56 9.83
CA GLY A 24 -2.73 11.72 8.89
C GLY A 24 -3.05 11.91 7.39
N ILE A 25 -4.01 12.78 7.02
CA ILE A 25 -4.40 13.00 5.61
C ILE A 25 -3.19 13.41 4.74
N CYS A 26 -2.29 14.25 5.26
CA CYS A 26 -1.07 14.63 4.55
C CYS A 26 -0.20 13.43 4.14
N SER A 27 -0.10 12.42 5.01
CA SER A 27 0.59 11.15 4.73
C SER A 27 -0.20 10.27 3.78
N LEU A 28 -1.54 10.25 3.90
CA LEU A 28 -2.42 9.47 3.03
C LEU A 28 -2.26 9.87 1.57
N VAL A 29 -2.39 11.17 1.29
CA VAL A 29 -2.43 11.73 -0.08
C VAL A 29 -1.05 11.90 -0.71
N CYS A 30 0.03 11.70 0.05
CA CYS A 30 1.38 11.88 -0.49
C CYS A 30 1.69 10.78 -1.52
N PRO A 31 1.92 11.13 -2.80
CA PRO A 31 2.19 10.15 -3.85
C PRO A 31 3.53 9.43 -3.68
N HIS A 32 4.48 10.05 -2.99
CA HIS A 32 5.84 9.51 -2.83
C HIS A 32 6.14 8.99 -1.43
N ALA A 33 5.15 8.95 -0.53
CA ALA A 33 5.36 8.65 0.89
C ALA A 33 6.43 9.54 1.56
N ALA A 34 6.58 10.78 1.07
CA ALA A 34 7.59 11.74 1.52
C ALA A 34 7.15 12.59 2.73
N ILE A 35 5.92 12.44 3.21
CA ILE A 35 5.46 12.97 4.50
C ILE A 35 4.77 11.84 5.25
N ARG A 36 5.15 11.63 6.51
CA ARG A 36 4.70 10.50 7.34
C ARG A 36 4.36 10.96 8.73
N ILE A 37 3.58 10.15 9.43
CA ILE A 37 3.26 10.34 10.84
C ILE A 37 3.76 9.14 11.66
N LYS A 38 4.16 9.39 12.91
CA LYS A 38 4.39 8.34 13.92
C LYS A 38 3.84 8.81 15.26
N ALA A 39 3.44 7.85 16.08
CA ALA A 39 3.25 8.08 17.50
C ALA A 39 4.08 7.07 18.32
N TYR A 40 4.84 7.57 19.29
CA TYR A 40 5.93 6.82 19.95
C TYR A 40 6.09 7.26 21.41
N ASN A 41 6.86 6.49 22.19
CA ASN A 41 7.09 6.80 23.59
C ASN A 41 7.97 8.06 23.73
N GLY A 42 7.59 8.99 24.62
CA GLY A 42 8.34 10.23 24.85
C GLY A 42 9.78 10.02 25.31
N ALA A 43 10.10 8.90 25.95
CA ALA A 43 11.48 8.55 26.33
C ALA A 43 12.42 8.38 25.11
N GLU A 44 11.88 8.13 23.90
CA GLU A 44 12.72 8.04 22.70
C GLU A 44 13.29 9.41 22.28
N LEU A 45 12.75 10.53 22.80
CA LEU A 45 13.17 11.89 22.46
C LEU A 45 14.50 12.32 23.09
N ASP A 46 15.05 11.57 24.05
CA ASP A 46 16.34 11.91 24.68
C ASP A 46 17.49 11.98 23.68
N LYS A 47 17.35 11.30 22.54
CA LYS A 47 18.32 11.25 21.43
C LYS A 47 17.91 12.12 20.23
N ALA A 48 16.84 12.91 20.36
CA ALA A 48 16.32 13.69 19.25
C ALA A 48 17.25 14.84 18.86
N PRO A 49 17.42 15.13 17.56
CA PRO A 49 18.01 16.38 17.12
C PRO A 49 17.29 17.58 17.75
N ARG A 50 18.01 18.67 18.05
CA ARG A 50 17.44 19.89 18.67
C ARG A 50 16.27 20.48 17.89
N THR A 51 16.26 20.25 16.58
CA THR A 51 15.27 20.75 15.61
C THR A 51 14.10 19.80 15.39
N PHE A 52 14.11 18.62 16.02
CA PHE A 52 13.07 17.62 15.84
C PHE A 52 11.79 18.03 16.59
N LYS A 53 10.73 18.28 15.82
CA LYS A 53 9.44 18.71 16.37
C LYS A 53 8.64 17.51 16.87
N SER A 54 7.99 17.67 18.02
CA SER A 54 7.01 16.70 18.56
C SER A 54 5.93 17.41 19.36
N VAL A 55 4.76 16.79 19.46
CA VAL A 55 3.64 17.25 20.31
C VAL A 55 3.02 16.08 21.07
N GLU A 56 2.21 16.37 22.08
CA GLU A 56 1.40 15.36 22.75
C GLU A 56 0.39 14.73 21.79
N GLY A 57 0.27 13.40 21.82
CA GLY A 57 -0.74 12.66 21.09
C GLY A 57 -2.15 12.99 21.60
N ARG A 58 -3.10 13.11 20.67
CA ARG A 58 -4.51 13.40 20.95
C ARG A 58 -5.37 12.14 20.87
N ALA A 59 -6.55 12.18 21.47
CA ALA A 59 -7.53 11.09 21.46
C ALA A 59 -6.91 9.73 21.83
N ALA A 60 -6.98 8.72 20.95
CA ALA A 60 -6.44 7.37 21.16
C ALA A 60 -4.90 7.33 21.31
N LEU A 61 -4.20 8.41 20.97
CA LEU A 61 -2.75 8.54 21.07
C LEU A 61 -2.28 9.25 22.36
N LYS A 62 -3.20 9.58 23.29
CA LYS A 62 -2.83 10.19 24.59
C LYS A 62 -1.78 9.34 25.31
N GLY A 63 -0.75 10.00 25.85
CA GLY A 63 0.39 9.35 26.51
C GLY A 63 1.54 8.97 25.57
N LEU A 64 1.38 9.16 24.25
CA LEU A 64 2.46 9.08 23.27
C LEU A 64 2.81 10.48 22.75
N LYS A 65 4.02 10.63 22.22
CA LYS A 65 4.40 11.77 21.39
C LYS A 65 3.99 11.52 19.95
N PHE A 66 3.66 12.58 19.23
CA PHE A 66 3.27 12.56 17.83
C PHE A 66 4.15 13.50 17.01
N THR A 67 4.58 13.02 15.83
CA THR A 67 5.33 13.83 14.86
C THR A 67 4.81 13.59 13.45
N THR A 68 4.65 14.68 12.69
CA THR A 68 4.59 14.64 11.22
C THR A 68 5.97 15.01 10.69
N GLN A 69 6.62 14.10 9.97
CA GLN A 69 7.98 14.31 9.44
C GLN A 69 8.01 14.19 7.93
N VAL A 70 8.84 15.02 7.29
CA VAL A 70 9.03 15.07 5.85
C VAL A 70 10.39 14.50 5.48
N ALA A 71 10.41 13.61 4.48
CA ALA A 71 11.58 13.13 3.77
C ALA A 71 11.96 14.17 2.72
N VAL A 72 12.65 15.24 3.14
CA VAL A 72 12.88 16.43 2.31
C VAL A 72 13.56 16.11 0.96
N GLU A 73 14.51 15.16 0.96
CA GLU A 73 15.26 14.77 -0.23
C GLU A 73 14.48 13.83 -1.17
N ASP A 74 13.35 13.28 -0.72
CA ASP A 74 12.47 12.44 -1.54
C ASP A 74 11.15 13.15 -1.88
N CYS A 75 10.94 14.37 -1.36
CA CYS A 75 9.79 15.19 -1.70
C CYS A 75 9.89 15.69 -3.14
N THR A 76 8.74 15.78 -3.81
CA THR A 76 8.63 16.31 -5.18
C THR A 76 8.02 17.70 -5.24
N GLY A 77 7.71 18.31 -4.09
CA GLY A 77 7.16 19.67 -4.01
C GLY A 77 5.72 19.83 -4.55
N CYS A 78 5.00 18.73 -4.82
CA CYS A 78 3.69 18.78 -5.49
C CYS A 78 2.56 19.49 -4.72
N GLY A 79 2.73 19.81 -3.43
CA GLY A 79 1.72 20.52 -2.64
C GLY A 79 0.46 19.74 -2.25
N ALA A 80 0.31 18.46 -2.66
CA ALA A 80 -0.90 17.67 -2.39
C ALA A 80 -1.25 17.56 -0.89
N CYS A 81 -0.25 17.46 -0.03
CA CYS A 81 -0.43 17.42 1.43
C CYS A 81 -0.91 18.77 2.01
N VAL A 82 -0.49 19.89 1.42
CA VAL A 82 -0.90 21.25 1.81
C VAL A 82 -2.33 21.53 1.34
N TYR A 83 -2.63 21.17 0.09
CA TYR A 83 -3.97 21.32 -0.48
C TYR A 83 -5.02 20.63 0.40
N ASN A 84 -4.75 19.38 0.76
CA ASN A 84 -5.67 18.52 1.52
C ASN A 84 -5.59 18.68 3.05
N CYS A 85 -4.75 19.59 3.57
CA CYS A 85 -4.69 19.81 5.02
C CYS A 85 -6.00 20.48 5.50
N PRO A 86 -6.78 19.84 6.41
CA PRO A 86 -8.04 20.40 6.89
C PRO A 86 -7.84 21.42 8.02
N ALA A 87 -6.67 21.41 8.66
CA ALA A 87 -6.37 22.29 9.78
C ALA A 87 -5.91 23.65 9.27
N LYS A 88 -6.76 24.66 9.46
CA LYS A 88 -6.54 26.04 9.04
C LYS A 88 -6.53 26.96 10.25
N GLU A 89 -5.57 27.87 10.28
CA GLU A 89 -5.52 28.93 11.28
C GLU A 89 -6.66 29.92 11.05
N LYS A 90 -7.34 30.29 12.14
CA LYS A 90 -8.35 31.35 12.15
C LYS A 90 -7.96 32.41 13.15
N LYS A 91 -7.96 33.67 12.72
CA LYS A 91 -7.81 34.85 13.59
C LYS A 91 -9.07 35.69 13.45
N GLU A 92 -9.69 36.05 14.58
CA GLU A 92 -10.95 36.83 14.60
C GLU A 92 -12.05 36.20 13.72
N GLY A 93 -12.13 34.86 13.71
CA GLY A 93 -13.11 34.12 12.92
C GLY A 93 -12.81 33.97 11.43
N LYS A 94 -11.75 34.62 10.91
CA LYS A 94 -11.35 34.55 9.48
C LYS A 94 -10.14 33.65 9.27
N GLU A 95 -10.16 32.88 8.18
CA GLU A 95 -9.02 32.04 7.78
C GLU A 95 -7.84 32.92 7.34
N THR A 96 -6.64 32.68 7.88
CA THR A 96 -5.44 33.47 7.55
C THR A 96 -4.68 32.95 6.33
N GLY A 97 -5.07 31.77 5.82
CA GLY A 97 -4.34 31.03 4.79
C GLY A 97 -3.24 30.10 5.33
N ARG A 98 -2.78 30.29 6.57
CA ARG A 98 -1.81 29.40 7.24
C ARG A 98 -2.51 28.08 7.62
N LYS A 99 -1.93 26.95 7.23
CA LYS A 99 -2.41 25.60 7.58
C LYS A 99 -1.43 24.89 8.50
N ALA A 100 -1.79 23.69 8.96
CA ALA A 100 -0.86 22.85 9.73
C ALA A 100 0.33 22.30 8.89
N ILE A 101 0.21 22.31 7.56
CA ILE A 101 1.29 21.98 6.62
C ILE A 101 1.31 23.08 5.55
N ASN A 102 2.46 23.70 5.29
CA ASN A 102 2.62 24.76 4.28
C ASN A 102 3.87 24.50 3.44
N LEU A 103 3.93 24.97 2.20
CA LEU A 103 5.17 24.93 1.42
C LEU A 103 6.11 26.03 1.89
N ALA A 104 7.40 25.71 1.94
CA ALA A 104 8.48 26.67 2.14
C ALA A 104 9.69 26.27 1.28
N THR A 105 10.58 27.23 1.02
CA THR A 105 11.83 26.97 0.31
C THR A 105 12.61 25.85 0.99
N GLN A 106 13.00 24.85 0.20
CA GLN A 106 13.58 23.60 0.69
C GLN A 106 15.03 23.76 1.14
N PHE A 107 15.82 24.58 0.43
CA PHE A 107 17.28 24.67 0.60
C PHE A 107 17.73 24.97 2.04
N PRO A 108 17.14 25.95 2.77
CA PRO A 108 17.53 26.22 4.16
C PRO A 108 17.14 25.10 5.15
N LEU A 109 16.20 24.23 4.76
CA LEU A 109 15.63 23.19 5.61
C LEU A 109 16.30 21.83 5.40
N ARG A 110 16.92 21.62 4.24
CA ARG A 110 17.39 20.31 3.77
C ARG A 110 18.22 19.55 4.80
N GLU A 111 19.33 20.15 5.24
CA GLU A 111 20.29 19.47 6.12
C GLU A 111 19.64 19.10 7.46
N THR A 112 18.90 20.04 8.04
CA THR A 112 18.17 19.85 9.29
C THR A 112 17.10 18.76 9.17
N GLU A 113 16.27 18.84 8.13
CA GLU A 113 15.16 17.89 7.95
C GLU A 113 15.62 16.51 7.50
N ARG A 114 16.80 16.40 6.87
CA ARG A 114 17.45 15.10 6.60
C ARG A 114 17.79 14.38 7.90
N GLU A 115 18.43 15.08 8.84
CA GLU A 115 18.77 14.49 10.15
C GLU A 115 17.52 14.20 11.00
N ASN A 116 16.52 15.10 10.97
CA ASN A 116 15.22 14.86 11.60
C ASN A 116 14.52 13.62 11.01
N PHE A 117 14.54 13.44 9.69
CA PHE A 117 13.93 12.28 9.03
C PHE A 117 14.68 11.00 9.34
N LYS A 118 16.01 11.03 9.39
CA LYS A 118 16.83 9.89 9.83
C LYS A 118 16.48 9.46 11.25
N PHE A 119 16.37 10.42 12.17
CA PHE A 119 15.93 10.15 13.54
C PHE A 119 14.49 9.60 13.56
N PHE A 120 13.56 10.22 12.83
CA PHE A 120 12.18 9.75 12.70
C PHE A 120 12.08 8.30 12.24
N LEU A 121 12.91 7.88 11.28
CA LEU A 121 12.92 6.49 10.81
C LEU A 121 13.35 5.51 11.92
N SER A 122 14.25 5.92 12.82
CA SER A 122 14.70 5.10 13.95
C SER A 122 13.67 4.90 15.07
N LEU A 123 12.66 5.79 15.15
CA LEU A 123 11.62 5.70 16.18
C LEU A 123 10.73 4.47 15.99
N LYS A 124 10.38 3.80 17.07
CA LYS A 124 9.42 2.69 17.01
C LYS A 124 7.99 3.22 17.08
N ASP A 125 7.21 2.99 16.04
CA ASP A 125 5.78 3.35 16.09
C ASP A 125 5.03 2.47 17.09
N GLN A 126 4.31 3.10 18.00
CA GLN A 126 3.43 2.47 18.98
C GLN A 126 1.95 2.87 18.75
N GLY A 127 1.70 3.91 17.95
CA GLY A 127 0.37 4.41 17.64
C GLY A 127 -0.49 3.47 16.82
N SER A 128 0.12 2.71 15.90
CA SER A 128 -0.55 1.73 15.04
C SER A 128 -1.28 0.63 15.81
N SER A 129 -0.87 0.36 17.06
CA SER A 129 -1.56 -0.57 17.98
C SER A 129 -2.75 0.05 18.73
N LYS A 130 -2.87 1.38 18.71
CA LYS A 130 -3.88 2.15 19.47
C LYS A 130 -5.04 2.63 18.61
N VAL A 131 -4.86 2.69 17.30
CA VAL A 131 -5.85 3.23 16.35
C VAL A 131 -6.24 2.12 15.38
N ASN A 132 -7.53 1.99 15.11
CA ASN A 132 -8.02 1.04 14.11
C ASN A 132 -7.38 1.33 12.74
N ARG A 133 -6.64 0.36 12.22
CA ARG A 133 -5.89 0.45 10.94
C ARG A 133 -6.77 0.76 9.73
N ASN A 134 -8.07 0.46 9.79
CA ASN A 134 -9.02 0.76 8.71
C ASN A 134 -9.49 2.22 8.69
N THR A 135 -9.09 3.04 9.68
CA THR A 135 -9.30 4.49 9.65
C THR A 135 -8.17 5.19 8.91
N VAL A 136 -8.40 6.42 8.43
CA VAL A 136 -7.34 7.25 7.82
C VAL A 136 -6.13 7.35 8.74
N GLN A 137 -6.32 7.78 9.99
CA GLN A 137 -5.21 7.95 10.93
C GLN A 137 -4.49 6.62 11.20
N GLY A 138 -5.24 5.54 11.45
CA GLY A 138 -4.66 4.23 11.74
C GLY A 138 -3.84 3.68 10.58
N SER A 139 -4.34 3.78 9.34
CA SER A 139 -3.60 3.33 8.15
C SER A 139 -2.28 4.09 7.97
N GLN A 140 -2.23 5.37 8.36
CA GLN A 140 -1.06 6.22 8.16
C GLN A 140 -0.02 6.14 9.29
N LEU A 141 -0.36 5.53 10.44
CA LEU A 141 0.60 5.13 11.47
C LEU A 141 1.35 3.83 11.10
N VAL A 142 0.90 3.14 10.05
CA VAL A 142 1.58 1.97 9.50
C VAL A 142 2.61 2.41 8.46
N ARG A 143 3.82 1.84 8.55
CA ARG A 143 4.88 2.07 7.56
C ARG A 143 4.38 1.74 6.14
N PRO A 144 4.46 2.69 5.18
CA PRO A 144 4.20 2.38 3.78
C PRO A 144 5.29 1.46 3.24
N LEU A 145 4.90 0.47 2.42
CA LEU A 145 5.83 -0.44 1.73
C LEU A 145 5.90 -0.16 0.22
N PHE A 146 5.47 1.04 -0.17
CA PHE A 146 5.65 1.64 -1.48
C PHE A 146 6.04 3.11 -1.27
N GLU A 147 7.28 3.46 -1.58
CA GLU A 147 7.85 4.76 -1.24
C GLU A 147 8.83 5.27 -2.31
N PHE A 148 8.84 6.58 -2.50
CA PHE A 148 9.82 7.30 -3.33
C PHE A 148 9.91 6.77 -4.78
N SER A 149 8.76 6.50 -5.40
CA SER A 149 8.71 6.01 -6.78
C SER A 149 9.14 7.08 -7.79
N GLY A 150 9.44 6.63 -9.02
CA GLY A 150 9.74 7.51 -10.15
C GLY A 150 8.53 8.24 -10.73
N ALA A 151 7.35 8.16 -10.12
CA ALA A 151 6.13 8.78 -10.62
C ALA A 151 6.21 10.31 -10.61
N CYS A 152 5.38 10.96 -11.44
CA CYS A 152 5.27 12.41 -11.53
C CYS A 152 4.96 13.07 -10.18
N ALA A 153 5.39 14.32 -10.00
CA ALA A 153 4.98 15.15 -8.87
C ALA A 153 3.45 15.27 -8.85
N GLY A 154 2.80 14.84 -7.76
CA GLY A 154 1.33 14.87 -7.66
C GLY A 154 0.61 13.73 -8.40
N CYS A 155 1.30 12.65 -8.76
CA CYS A 155 0.69 11.49 -9.42
C CYS A 155 -0.55 10.97 -8.67
N GLY A 156 -1.68 10.83 -9.36
CA GLY A 156 -2.94 10.38 -8.79
C GLY A 156 -3.02 8.87 -8.49
N GLU A 157 -2.14 8.05 -9.05
CA GLU A 157 -2.19 6.59 -8.89
C GLU A 157 -1.55 6.11 -7.57
N THR A 158 -0.36 6.62 -7.29
CA THR A 158 0.52 6.11 -6.23
C THR A 158 -0.02 6.21 -4.80
N PRO A 159 -0.88 7.19 -4.40
CA PRO A 159 -1.52 7.16 -3.09
C PRO A 159 -2.36 5.91 -2.83
N TYR A 160 -3.03 5.38 -3.86
CA TYR A 160 -3.81 4.14 -3.74
C TYR A 160 -2.92 2.92 -3.56
N VAL A 161 -1.83 2.82 -4.34
CA VAL A 161 -0.84 1.74 -4.22
C VAL A 161 -0.18 1.78 -2.84
N LYS A 162 0.22 2.96 -2.38
CA LYS A 162 0.76 3.16 -1.03
C LYS A 162 -0.19 2.67 0.04
N LEU A 163 -1.47 3.08 0.00
CA LEU A 163 -2.48 2.65 0.97
C LEU A 163 -2.70 1.13 0.93
N MET A 164 -2.74 0.53 -0.26
CA MET A 164 -2.82 -0.93 -0.42
C MET A 164 -1.67 -1.63 0.31
N THR A 165 -0.44 -1.11 0.20
CA THR A 165 0.69 -1.67 0.96
C THR A 165 0.58 -1.45 2.47
N GLN A 166 0.00 -0.33 2.91
CA GLN A 166 -0.23 -0.05 4.32
C GLN A 166 -1.34 -0.93 4.91
N LEU A 167 -2.20 -1.56 4.10
CA LEU A 167 -3.24 -2.48 4.57
C LEU A 167 -2.81 -3.95 4.47
N PHE A 168 -2.12 -4.34 3.39
CA PHE A 168 -1.84 -5.75 3.08
C PHE A 168 -0.37 -6.09 2.89
N GLY A 169 0.53 -5.10 2.92
CA GLY A 169 1.88 -5.20 2.36
C GLY A 169 2.77 -6.32 2.91
N ASP A 170 2.48 -6.84 4.10
CA ASP A 170 3.22 -7.94 4.73
C ASP A 170 2.82 -9.35 4.21
N HIS A 171 1.75 -9.43 3.43
CA HIS A 171 1.27 -10.65 2.77
C HIS A 171 0.69 -10.34 1.38
N LEU A 172 1.17 -9.25 0.76
CA LEU A 172 0.72 -8.74 -0.53
C LEU A 172 1.50 -9.39 -1.68
N THR A 173 0.76 -9.83 -2.70
CA THR A 173 1.31 -10.19 -4.01
C THR A 173 0.66 -9.28 -5.06
N VAL A 174 1.45 -8.70 -5.95
CA VAL A 174 0.98 -7.81 -7.01
C VAL A 174 1.38 -8.37 -8.38
N ALA A 175 0.37 -8.70 -9.19
CA ALA A 175 0.50 -8.86 -10.63
C ALA A 175 0.20 -7.51 -11.27
N ASN A 176 1.19 -6.90 -11.93
CA ASN A 176 1.10 -5.54 -12.46
C ASN A 176 1.11 -5.53 -13.98
N ALA A 177 0.09 -4.95 -14.61
CA ALA A 177 0.06 -4.75 -16.06
C ALA A 177 1.11 -3.72 -16.47
N THR A 178 1.61 -3.84 -17.70
CA THR A 178 2.50 -2.83 -18.27
C THR A 178 1.75 -1.49 -18.42
N GLY A 179 2.44 -0.38 -18.11
CA GLY A 179 1.87 0.96 -18.03
C GLY A 179 2.59 1.82 -16.98
N CYS A 180 2.06 2.99 -16.64
CA CYS A 180 2.69 3.90 -15.66
C CYS A 180 3.01 3.17 -14.35
N SER A 181 2.09 2.34 -13.86
CA SER A 181 2.26 1.56 -12.64
C SER A 181 3.42 0.57 -12.66
N SER A 182 3.72 -0.04 -13.81
CA SER A 182 4.93 -0.84 -13.98
C SER A 182 6.20 0.01 -14.07
N ILE A 183 6.14 1.17 -14.72
CA ILE A 183 7.31 2.04 -14.90
C ILE A 183 7.73 2.67 -13.57
N TYR A 184 6.84 3.31 -12.84
CA TYR A 184 7.21 3.84 -11.53
C TYR A 184 7.36 2.74 -10.47
N GLY A 185 6.80 1.55 -10.70
CA GLY A 185 6.77 0.42 -9.77
C GLY A 185 7.95 -0.55 -9.89
N GLY A 186 8.67 -0.54 -11.01
CA GLY A 186 9.71 -1.54 -11.29
C GLY A 186 10.72 -1.17 -12.38
N ASN A 187 10.99 0.11 -12.64
CA ASN A 187 12.05 0.50 -13.58
C ASN A 187 13.45 0.37 -12.93
N LEU A 188 14.10 -0.77 -13.19
CA LEU A 188 15.42 -1.09 -12.65
C LEU A 188 16.46 0.00 -13.00
N PRO A 189 17.42 0.30 -12.09
CA PRO A 189 17.75 -0.45 -10.87
C PRO A 189 16.91 -0.10 -9.63
N THR A 190 15.94 0.81 -9.74
CA THR A 190 15.18 1.30 -8.59
C THR A 190 13.80 0.66 -8.50
N THR A 191 13.49 0.04 -7.37
CA THR A 191 12.11 -0.32 -7.00
C THR A 191 11.62 0.50 -5.79
N PRO A 192 10.36 1.01 -5.81
CA PRO A 192 9.73 1.67 -4.67
C PRO A 192 9.09 0.71 -3.67
N TYR A 193 8.87 -0.56 -4.04
CA TYR A 193 8.38 -1.56 -3.11
C TYR A 193 9.49 -1.91 -2.12
N CYS A 194 9.17 -1.98 -0.83
CA CYS A 194 10.15 -2.26 0.21
C CYS A 194 9.64 -3.27 1.25
N ALA A 195 10.54 -3.71 2.11
CA ALA A 195 10.24 -4.63 3.19
C ALA A 195 10.07 -3.90 4.53
N ARG A 196 9.31 -4.52 5.43
CA ARG A 196 9.33 -4.26 6.87
C ARG A 196 10.70 -4.62 7.45
N GLU A 197 10.88 -4.30 8.73
CA GLU A 197 12.09 -4.64 9.50
C GLU A 197 12.36 -6.15 9.58
N ASP A 198 11.32 -6.98 9.52
CA ASP A 198 11.42 -8.43 9.53
C ASP A 198 11.64 -9.04 8.12
N GLY A 199 11.93 -8.21 7.12
CA GLY A 199 12.18 -8.62 5.74
C GLY A 199 10.92 -8.95 4.93
N ARG A 200 9.72 -8.88 5.51
CA ARG A 200 8.47 -9.15 4.79
C ARG A 200 7.99 -7.91 4.04
N GLY A 201 7.57 -8.09 2.79
CA GLY A 201 7.04 -7.01 1.97
C GLY A 201 6.31 -7.54 0.74
N PRO A 202 5.81 -6.64 -0.12
CA PRO A 202 5.06 -7.01 -1.30
C PRO A 202 5.94 -7.82 -2.28
N ALA A 203 5.42 -8.97 -2.74
CA ALA A 203 5.96 -9.65 -3.90
C ALA A 203 5.34 -9.00 -5.15
N TRP A 204 6.16 -8.40 -6.00
CA TRP A 204 5.68 -7.67 -7.18
C TRP A 204 6.25 -8.28 -8.45
N SER A 205 5.43 -8.41 -9.49
CA SER A 205 5.86 -8.83 -10.81
C SER A 205 5.02 -8.19 -11.90
N ASN A 206 5.65 -7.88 -13.03
CA ASN A 206 5.03 -7.48 -14.27
C ASN A 206 5.29 -8.57 -15.31
N SER A 207 4.23 -9.11 -15.92
CA SER A 207 4.32 -10.03 -17.05
C SER A 207 4.30 -9.22 -18.33
N LEU A 208 3.14 -9.04 -18.95
CA LEU A 208 2.94 -8.22 -20.15
C LEU A 208 1.83 -7.19 -19.94
N PHE A 209 1.48 -6.49 -21.02
CA PHE A 209 0.41 -5.50 -20.99
C PHE A 209 -0.96 -6.18 -21.03
N GLU A 210 -1.09 -7.21 -21.86
CA GLU A 210 -2.32 -7.88 -22.24
C GLU A 210 -2.75 -9.00 -21.29
N ASP A 211 -1.82 -9.63 -20.57
CA ASP A 211 -2.03 -10.91 -19.86
C ASP A 211 -2.17 -10.76 -18.34
N ASN A 212 -2.21 -9.54 -17.81
CA ASN A 212 -2.03 -9.31 -16.38
C ASN A 212 -3.12 -9.96 -15.50
N ALA A 213 -4.34 -10.06 -16.01
CA ALA A 213 -5.42 -10.70 -15.26
C ALA A 213 -5.14 -12.20 -15.10
N GLU A 214 -4.79 -12.85 -16.21
CA GLU A 214 -4.48 -14.26 -16.33
C GLU A 214 -3.21 -14.61 -15.56
N PHE A 215 -2.22 -13.73 -15.60
CA PHE A 215 -1.01 -13.83 -14.81
C PHE A 215 -1.31 -13.86 -13.31
N GLY A 216 -2.14 -12.92 -12.84
CA GLY A 216 -2.64 -12.93 -11.47
C GLY A 216 -3.46 -14.19 -11.14
N LEU A 217 -4.34 -14.63 -12.04
CA LEU A 217 -5.09 -15.87 -11.84
C LEU A 217 -4.16 -17.08 -11.68
N GLY A 218 -3.09 -17.17 -12.48
CA GLY A 218 -2.05 -18.20 -12.33
C GLY A 218 -1.44 -18.21 -10.94
N MET A 219 -1.08 -17.03 -10.40
CA MET A 219 -0.60 -16.91 -9.01
C MET A 219 -1.64 -17.39 -7.99
N ARG A 220 -2.93 -17.05 -8.18
CA ARG A 220 -4.02 -17.51 -7.28
C ARG A 220 -4.16 -19.02 -7.31
N VAL A 221 -4.14 -19.63 -8.48
CA VAL A 221 -4.24 -21.09 -8.63
C VAL A 221 -3.06 -21.78 -7.96
N ALA A 222 -1.84 -21.24 -8.11
CA ALA A 222 -0.67 -21.74 -7.42
C ALA A 222 -0.83 -21.66 -5.89
N TYR A 223 -1.23 -20.50 -5.36
CA TYR A 223 -1.45 -20.35 -3.91
C TYR A 223 -2.55 -21.27 -3.37
N ASP A 224 -3.66 -21.45 -4.11
CA ASP A 224 -4.74 -22.38 -3.73
C ASP A 224 -4.20 -23.81 -3.62
N LYS A 225 -3.40 -24.25 -4.59
CA LYS A 225 -2.86 -25.61 -4.61
C LYS A 225 -1.83 -25.83 -3.50
N LEU A 226 -0.91 -24.88 -3.30
CA LEU A 226 0.12 -24.97 -2.27
C LEU A 226 -0.47 -24.92 -0.86
N GLU A 227 -1.49 -24.09 -0.63
CA GLU A 227 -2.24 -24.06 0.64
C GLU A 227 -3.00 -25.38 0.86
N GLY A 228 -3.68 -25.89 -0.16
CA GLY A 228 -4.41 -27.16 -0.09
C GLY A 228 -3.49 -28.33 0.28
N GLU A 229 -2.35 -28.46 -0.40
CA GLU A 229 -1.35 -29.48 -0.10
C GLU A 229 -0.78 -29.33 1.32
N ALA A 230 -0.48 -28.10 1.75
CA ALA A 230 -0.01 -27.85 3.12
C ALA A 230 -1.04 -28.28 4.18
N ARG A 231 -2.33 -28.02 3.93
CA ARG A 231 -3.42 -28.42 4.82
C ARG A 231 -3.61 -29.93 4.85
N GLU A 232 -3.56 -30.59 3.70
CA GLU A 232 -3.66 -32.05 3.57
C GLU A 232 -2.53 -32.75 4.32
N LEU A 233 -1.28 -32.30 4.13
CA LEU A 233 -0.12 -32.83 4.84
C LEU A 233 -0.20 -32.57 6.35
N LEU A 234 -0.57 -31.36 6.77
CA LEU A 234 -0.71 -31.05 8.19
C LEU A 234 -1.78 -31.93 8.84
N THR A 235 -2.88 -32.20 8.14
CA THR A 235 -3.96 -33.07 8.61
C THR A 235 -3.50 -34.53 8.70
N SER A 236 -2.82 -35.05 7.69
CA SER A 236 -2.36 -36.46 7.69
C SER A 236 -1.28 -36.73 8.72
N MET A 237 -0.42 -35.74 9.01
CA MET A 237 0.63 -35.86 10.01
C MET A 237 0.14 -35.67 11.44
N LYS A 238 -1.04 -35.08 11.64
CA LYS A 238 -1.61 -34.72 12.96
C LYS A 238 -1.69 -35.90 13.92
N ASP A 239 -2.19 -37.04 13.47
CA ASP A 239 -2.37 -38.22 14.32
C ASP A 239 -1.12 -39.14 14.36
N GLY A 240 -0.08 -38.78 13.60
CA GLY A 240 1.17 -39.50 13.48
C GLY A 240 2.37 -38.68 13.96
N GLN A 241 3.20 -38.21 13.03
CA GLN A 241 4.46 -37.52 13.31
C GLN A 241 4.30 -36.24 14.16
N LEU A 242 3.14 -35.60 14.12
CA LEU A 242 2.81 -34.39 14.88
C LEU A 242 1.84 -34.65 16.04
N LYS A 243 1.74 -35.90 16.53
CA LYS A 243 0.80 -36.25 17.61
C LYS A 243 0.96 -35.40 18.87
N ALA A 244 2.18 -35.01 19.21
CA ALA A 244 2.46 -34.12 20.34
C ALA A 244 2.06 -32.65 20.07
N GLN A 245 1.82 -32.28 18.82
CA GLN A 245 1.46 -30.94 18.35
C GLN A 245 0.04 -30.88 17.73
N VAL A 246 -0.82 -31.86 18.03
CA VAL A 246 -2.22 -31.92 17.59
C VAL A 246 -2.96 -30.60 17.77
N LYS A 247 -2.82 -29.97 18.95
CA LYS A 247 -3.45 -28.68 19.23
C LYS A 247 -2.95 -27.56 18.31
N LEU A 248 -1.64 -27.50 18.07
CA LEU A 248 -1.05 -26.51 17.17
C LEU A 248 -1.53 -26.72 15.73
N ALA A 249 -1.62 -27.97 15.27
CA ALA A 249 -2.15 -28.30 13.96
C ALA A 249 -3.62 -27.84 13.83
N ASP A 250 -4.46 -28.12 14.82
CA ASP A 250 -5.85 -27.67 14.84
C ASP A 250 -5.98 -26.15 14.88
N ASP A 251 -5.17 -25.49 15.70
CA ASP A 251 -5.17 -24.03 15.78
C ASP A 251 -4.76 -23.41 14.43
N ILE A 252 -3.83 -24.00 13.69
CA ILE A 252 -3.43 -23.55 12.35
C ILE A 252 -4.54 -23.77 11.33
N LEU A 253 -5.15 -24.95 11.33
CA LEU A 253 -6.19 -25.34 10.37
C LEU A 253 -7.48 -24.52 10.53
N ASN A 254 -7.80 -24.11 11.76
CA ASN A 254 -9.01 -23.35 12.11
C ASN A 254 -8.74 -21.84 12.30
N ALA A 255 -7.53 -21.37 11.98
CA ALA A 255 -7.14 -19.98 12.18
C ALA A 255 -7.99 -19.00 11.36
N ARG A 256 -8.64 -18.05 12.03
CA ARG A 256 -9.20 -16.87 11.37
C ARG A 256 -8.09 -15.89 11.01
N GLN A 257 -8.09 -15.46 9.74
CA GLN A 257 -7.08 -14.60 9.13
C GLN A 257 -7.77 -13.44 8.38
N ASP A 258 -8.73 -12.81 9.07
CA ASP A 258 -9.58 -11.75 8.50
C ASP A 258 -8.97 -10.37 8.69
N ASP A 259 -8.14 -10.21 9.72
CA ASP A 259 -7.44 -8.98 10.04
C ASP A 259 -5.93 -9.23 10.23
N TRP A 260 -5.20 -8.14 10.44
CA TRP A 260 -3.75 -8.20 10.61
C TRP A 260 -3.32 -8.98 11.87
N ALA A 261 -4.07 -8.85 12.97
CA ALA A 261 -3.76 -9.56 14.21
C ALA A 261 -3.86 -11.09 14.03
N GLY A 262 -4.88 -11.57 13.32
CA GLY A 262 -5.02 -12.98 12.95
C GLY A 262 -3.89 -13.47 12.05
N ILE A 263 -3.44 -12.64 11.10
CA ILE A 263 -2.28 -12.96 10.25
C ILE A 263 -0.98 -13.08 11.07
N GLU A 264 -0.69 -12.15 11.98
CA GLU A 264 0.50 -12.23 12.83
C GLU A 264 0.45 -13.43 13.80
N GLN A 265 -0.73 -13.72 14.37
CA GLN A 265 -0.91 -14.93 15.19
C GLN A 265 -0.66 -16.20 14.38
N GLN A 266 -1.17 -16.27 13.15
CA GLN A 266 -0.93 -17.41 12.26
C GLN A 266 0.56 -17.56 11.93
N ARG A 267 1.28 -16.45 11.72
CA ARG A 267 2.75 -16.50 11.54
C ARG A 267 3.47 -17.10 12.74
N GLY A 268 3.06 -16.75 13.96
CA GLY A 268 3.57 -17.37 15.17
C GLY A 268 3.37 -18.89 15.15
N ARG A 269 2.14 -19.35 14.87
CA ARG A 269 1.82 -20.78 14.79
C ARG A 269 2.61 -21.49 13.69
N VAL A 270 2.77 -20.88 12.51
CA VAL A 270 3.57 -21.44 11.41
C VAL A 270 5.05 -21.51 11.77
N SER A 271 5.58 -20.53 12.52
CA SER A 271 6.94 -20.59 13.04
C SER A 271 7.13 -21.77 13.99
N ASP A 272 6.19 -22.00 14.91
CA ASP A 272 6.24 -23.13 15.82
C ASP A 272 6.04 -24.47 15.11
N LEU A 273 5.18 -24.51 14.07
CA LEU A 273 5.02 -25.68 13.21
C LEU A 273 6.34 -26.02 12.52
N LYS A 274 7.06 -25.05 11.94
CA LYS A 274 8.36 -25.29 11.30
C LYS A 274 9.39 -25.90 12.26
N LYS A 275 9.41 -25.46 13.53
CA LYS A 275 10.26 -26.06 14.57
C LYS A 275 9.84 -27.52 14.83
N ALA A 276 8.54 -27.78 14.98
CA ALA A 276 8.02 -29.13 15.18
C ALA A 276 8.32 -30.07 14.00
N LEU A 277 8.21 -29.59 12.77
CA LEU A 277 8.53 -30.37 11.56
C LEU A 277 10.01 -30.74 11.48
N THR A 278 10.89 -29.82 11.88
CA THR A 278 12.33 -30.08 11.93
C THR A 278 12.65 -31.18 12.95
N ALA A 279 11.99 -31.17 14.11
CA ALA A 279 12.15 -32.20 15.14
C ALA A 279 11.54 -33.55 14.72
N ALA A 280 10.40 -33.54 14.02
CA ALA A 280 9.72 -34.75 13.54
C ALA A 280 10.52 -35.48 12.44
N GLY A 281 11.19 -34.72 11.55
CA GLY A 281 11.99 -35.27 10.46
C GLY A 281 11.20 -36.08 9.42
N GLY A 282 11.91 -36.64 8.45
CA GLY A 282 11.32 -37.43 7.36
C GLY A 282 10.77 -36.60 6.19
N GLU A 283 10.36 -37.31 5.14
CA GLU A 283 10.01 -36.70 3.85
C GLU A 283 8.77 -35.81 3.92
N GLN A 284 7.70 -36.26 4.62
CA GLN A 284 6.48 -35.47 4.78
C GLN A 284 6.74 -34.19 5.57
N ALA A 285 7.53 -34.25 6.64
CA ALA A 285 7.88 -33.07 7.43
C ALA A 285 8.72 -32.07 6.64
N ALA A 286 9.68 -32.57 5.85
CA ALA A 286 10.46 -31.73 4.94
C ALA A 286 9.58 -31.05 3.90
N ARG A 287 8.67 -31.81 3.26
CA ARG A 287 7.73 -31.28 2.26
C ARG A 287 6.82 -30.21 2.86
N LEU A 288 6.15 -30.50 3.98
CA LEU A 288 5.29 -29.52 4.66
C LEU A 288 6.10 -28.30 5.13
N GLY A 289 7.36 -28.48 5.53
CA GLY A 289 8.27 -27.39 5.89
C GLY A 289 8.45 -26.36 4.76
N THR A 290 8.57 -26.83 3.51
CA THR A 290 8.65 -25.94 2.33
C THR A 290 7.34 -25.21 2.02
N LEU A 291 6.20 -25.81 2.39
CA LEU A 291 4.87 -25.30 2.09
C LEU A 291 4.24 -24.49 3.22
N ALA A 292 4.77 -24.57 4.44
CA ALA A 292 4.12 -24.04 5.66
C ALA A 292 3.78 -22.54 5.58
N GLU A 293 4.54 -21.73 4.84
CA GLU A 293 4.23 -20.29 4.63
C GLU A 293 2.96 -20.05 3.81
N ASN A 294 2.46 -21.06 3.09
CA ASN A 294 1.20 -21.00 2.34
C ASN A 294 -0.02 -21.21 3.26
N LEU A 295 0.17 -21.62 4.52
CA LEU A 295 -0.89 -21.63 5.54
C LEU A 295 -1.23 -20.21 6.05
N ILE A 296 -0.40 -19.22 5.69
CA ILE A 296 -0.67 -17.80 5.92
C ILE A 296 -1.34 -17.24 4.66
N LYS A 297 -2.54 -16.69 4.84
CA LYS A 297 -3.37 -16.14 3.76
C LYS A 297 -2.60 -15.07 2.98
N LYS A 298 -2.61 -15.21 1.65
CA LYS A 298 -2.04 -14.21 0.73
C LYS A 298 -3.11 -13.23 0.25
N SER A 299 -2.73 -11.97 0.11
CA SER A 299 -3.54 -10.91 -0.49
C SER A 299 -3.03 -10.64 -1.90
N LEU A 300 -3.60 -11.32 -2.89
CA LEU A 300 -3.24 -11.12 -4.30
C LEU A 300 -4.04 -9.97 -4.90
N TRP A 301 -3.33 -9.04 -5.52
CA TRP A 301 -3.87 -7.91 -6.26
C TRP A 301 -3.38 -7.93 -7.71
N ILE A 302 -4.29 -7.67 -8.62
CA ILE A 302 -4.04 -7.46 -10.04
C ILE A 302 -4.17 -5.95 -10.28
N LEU A 303 -3.06 -5.28 -10.55
CA LEU A 303 -2.95 -3.83 -10.64
C LEU A 303 -2.69 -3.42 -12.10
N GLY A 304 -3.38 -2.40 -12.61
CA GLY A 304 -3.11 -1.87 -13.94
C GLY A 304 -3.87 -0.58 -14.23
N GLY A 305 -3.51 0.10 -15.31
CA GLY A 305 -4.19 1.31 -15.76
C GLY A 305 -5.47 1.01 -16.56
N ASP A 306 -6.18 2.07 -16.96
CA ASP A 306 -7.40 1.93 -17.76
C ASP A 306 -7.16 1.32 -19.14
N GLY A 307 -6.06 1.65 -19.82
CA GLY A 307 -5.74 1.05 -21.11
C GLY A 307 -5.56 -0.48 -21.08
N TRP A 308 -5.15 -1.03 -19.94
CA TRP A 308 -5.17 -2.48 -19.76
C TRP A 308 -6.60 -2.99 -19.56
N ALA A 309 -7.31 -2.47 -18.56
CA ALA A 309 -8.57 -3.03 -18.10
C ALA A 309 -9.74 -2.80 -19.07
N TYR A 310 -9.75 -1.67 -19.77
CA TYR A 310 -10.86 -1.29 -20.66
C TYR A 310 -10.63 -1.80 -22.08
N ASP A 311 -9.37 -1.91 -22.51
CA ASP A 311 -8.95 -2.21 -23.87
C ASP A 311 -8.26 -3.57 -24.00
N ILE A 312 -6.93 -3.63 -23.96
CA ILE A 312 -6.14 -4.77 -24.45
C ILE A 312 -6.30 -6.02 -23.57
N GLY A 313 -6.38 -5.85 -22.24
CA GLY A 313 -6.51 -6.94 -21.28
C GLY A 313 -7.95 -7.18 -20.82
N TYR A 314 -8.94 -6.51 -21.43
CA TYR A 314 -10.33 -6.61 -20.99
C TYR A 314 -10.87 -8.04 -21.09
N GLY A 315 -10.57 -8.76 -22.18
CA GLY A 315 -11.04 -10.15 -22.34
C GLY A 315 -10.51 -11.09 -21.24
N GLY A 316 -9.24 -10.94 -20.89
CA GLY A 316 -8.63 -11.66 -19.77
C GLY A 316 -9.23 -11.27 -18.43
N LEU A 317 -9.39 -9.96 -18.19
CA LEU A 317 -10.01 -9.43 -16.98
C LEU A 317 -11.44 -9.96 -16.78
N ASP A 318 -12.26 -9.94 -17.82
CA ASP A 318 -13.62 -10.47 -17.82
C ASP A 318 -13.64 -11.95 -17.42
N HIS A 319 -12.81 -12.78 -18.07
CA HIS A 319 -12.70 -14.20 -17.77
C HIS A 319 -12.26 -14.47 -16.32
N VAL A 320 -11.26 -13.72 -15.84
CA VAL A 320 -10.72 -13.90 -14.49
C VAL A 320 -11.73 -13.50 -13.43
N LEU A 321 -12.45 -12.39 -13.62
CA LEU A 321 -13.53 -11.99 -12.70
C LEU A 321 -14.70 -12.98 -12.73
N ALA A 322 -15.04 -13.52 -13.89
CA ALA A 322 -16.09 -14.54 -14.04
C ALA A 322 -15.73 -15.89 -13.39
N SER A 323 -14.44 -16.17 -13.14
CA SER A 323 -13.97 -17.45 -12.60
C SER A 323 -14.43 -17.77 -11.17
N GLY A 324 -14.91 -16.77 -10.42
CA GLY A 324 -15.29 -16.92 -9.00
C GLY A 324 -14.09 -17.13 -8.04
N ARG A 325 -12.85 -17.03 -8.54
CA ARG A 325 -11.64 -17.14 -7.71
C ARG A 325 -11.43 -15.88 -6.88
N LYS A 326 -10.79 -16.05 -5.71
CA LYS A 326 -10.52 -14.95 -4.76
C LYS A 326 -9.32 -14.10 -5.22
N VAL A 327 -9.56 -13.23 -6.21
CA VAL A 327 -8.62 -12.19 -6.66
C VAL A 327 -9.17 -10.80 -6.34
N ARG A 328 -8.29 -9.81 -6.26
CA ARG A 328 -8.67 -8.39 -6.18
C ARG A 328 -8.07 -7.66 -7.36
N VAL A 329 -8.85 -6.85 -8.04
CA VAL A 329 -8.39 -6.03 -9.16
C VAL A 329 -8.47 -4.56 -8.77
N MET A 330 -7.39 -3.82 -9.00
CA MET A 330 -7.37 -2.37 -8.86
C MET A 330 -7.03 -1.75 -10.23
N VAL A 331 -7.99 -1.03 -10.79
CA VAL A 331 -7.79 -0.27 -12.02
C VAL A 331 -7.49 1.19 -11.65
N LEU A 332 -6.30 1.64 -12.00
CA LEU A 332 -5.85 3.02 -11.84
C LEU A 332 -6.29 3.80 -13.07
N ASP A 333 -7.53 4.28 -13.02
CA ASP A 333 -8.18 4.90 -14.18
C ASP A 333 -7.72 6.35 -14.38
N THR A 334 -6.86 6.56 -15.37
CA THR A 334 -6.38 7.89 -15.77
C THR A 334 -7.11 8.45 -16.98
N GLU A 335 -8.07 7.68 -17.51
CA GLU A 335 -8.86 7.99 -18.70
C GLU A 335 -8.08 8.17 -20.01
N VAL A 336 -6.80 7.81 -20.02
CA VAL A 336 -5.91 7.83 -21.19
C VAL A 336 -4.77 6.83 -20.99
N TYR A 337 -4.05 6.50 -22.06
CA TYR A 337 -2.81 5.73 -21.97
C TYR A 337 -1.68 6.67 -21.52
N SER A 338 -1.64 6.96 -20.22
CA SER A 338 -0.72 7.95 -19.63
C SER A 338 0.75 7.71 -19.99
N ASN A 339 1.21 6.46 -19.92
CA ASN A 339 2.63 6.12 -20.10
C ASN A 339 3.17 6.41 -21.50
N THR A 340 2.36 6.15 -22.54
CA THR A 340 2.78 6.19 -23.93
C THR A 340 2.52 7.54 -24.59
N GLY A 341 2.13 8.56 -23.82
CA GLY A 341 1.93 9.93 -24.31
C GLY A 341 0.48 10.39 -24.34
N GLY A 342 -0.46 9.68 -23.69
CA GLY A 342 -1.85 10.13 -23.56
C GLY A 342 -2.73 9.80 -24.76
N GLN A 343 -2.65 8.57 -25.26
CA GLN A 343 -3.59 8.04 -26.24
C GLN A 343 -4.99 7.86 -25.65
N MET A 344 -6.01 8.05 -26.48
CA MET A 344 -7.39 7.75 -26.16
C MET A 344 -7.57 6.26 -25.84
N SER A 345 -8.32 5.97 -24.77
CA SER A 345 -8.75 4.64 -24.34
C SER A 345 -10.27 4.51 -24.42
N LYS A 346 -10.79 3.29 -24.25
CA LYS A 346 -12.26 3.13 -24.04
C LYS A 346 -12.74 3.74 -22.72
N SER A 347 -11.83 4.05 -21.79
CA SER A 347 -12.11 4.78 -20.55
C SER A 347 -12.23 6.30 -20.76
N THR A 348 -11.65 6.87 -21.81
CA THR A 348 -11.72 8.31 -22.10
C THR A 348 -13.19 8.81 -22.16
N PRO A 349 -13.55 9.92 -21.49
CA PRO A 349 -14.89 10.51 -21.54
C PRO A 349 -15.27 11.04 -22.92
N MET A 350 -16.57 11.22 -23.14
CA MET A 350 -17.07 11.94 -24.31
C MET A 350 -16.55 13.38 -24.31
N GLY A 351 -16.08 13.85 -25.47
CA GLY A 351 -15.57 15.22 -25.66
C GLY A 351 -14.13 15.44 -25.18
N ALA A 352 -13.52 14.51 -24.44
CA ALA A 352 -12.13 14.65 -24.01
C ALA A 352 -11.18 14.54 -25.21
N VAL A 353 -10.16 15.43 -25.25
CA VAL A 353 -9.13 15.48 -26.29
C VAL A 353 -7.91 14.68 -25.83
N ALA A 354 -7.47 13.75 -26.67
CA ALA A 354 -6.31 12.90 -26.46
C ALA A 354 -5.67 12.54 -27.81
N LEU A 355 -4.49 11.89 -27.82
CA LEU A 355 -3.96 11.34 -29.08
C LEU A 355 -4.95 10.31 -29.65
N PHE A 356 -5.17 10.35 -30.97
CA PHE A 356 -6.24 9.62 -31.68
C PHE A 356 -7.68 10.10 -31.40
N ALA A 357 -7.86 11.19 -30.65
CA ALA A 357 -9.14 11.86 -30.41
C ALA A 357 -8.97 13.40 -30.41
N ALA A 358 -8.28 13.95 -31.42
CA ALA A 358 -7.95 15.38 -31.48
C ALA A 358 -9.19 16.29 -31.53
N GLY A 359 -10.27 15.84 -32.18
CA GLY A 359 -11.57 16.52 -32.21
C GLY A 359 -12.46 16.24 -30.99
N GLY A 360 -11.92 15.60 -29.95
CA GLY A 360 -12.68 15.05 -28.83
C GLY A 360 -13.20 13.64 -29.13
N LYS A 361 -13.26 12.77 -28.11
CA LYS A 361 -13.81 11.42 -28.27
C LYS A 361 -15.34 11.47 -28.49
N PRO A 362 -15.88 10.87 -29.58
CA PRO A 362 -17.30 11.00 -29.91
C PRO A 362 -18.22 10.12 -29.06
N LEU A 363 -17.69 9.05 -28.47
CA LEU A 363 -18.47 8.06 -27.71
C LEU A 363 -18.32 8.24 -26.20
N PRO A 364 -19.34 7.86 -25.40
CA PRO A 364 -19.22 7.86 -23.95
C PRO A 364 -18.13 6.89 -23.47
N LYS A 365 -17.69 7.08 -22.22
CA LYS A 365 -16.82 6.16 -21.50
C LYS A 365 -17.48 4.79 -21.40
N LYS A 366 -16.73 3.73 -21.69
CA LYS A 366 -17.19 2.35 -21.43
C LYS A 366 -17.41 2.20 -19.93
N ASP A 367 -18.54 1.64 -19.51
CA ASP A 367 -18.83 1.43 -18.09
C ASP A 367 -18.40 0.02 -17.66
N LEU A 368 -17.11 -0.13 -17.34
CA LEU A 368 -16.55 -1.41 -16.89
C LEU A 368 -17.24 -1.91 -15.61
N GLY A 369 -17.54 -1.01 -14.68
CA GLY A 369 -18.19 -1.36 -13.42
C GLY A 369 -19.58 -1.96 -13.65
N MET A 370 -20.41 -1.31 -14.47
CA MET A 370 -21.74 -1.80 -14.82
C MET A 370 -21.67 -3.14 -15.57
N ILE A 371 -20.74 -3.31 -16.50
CA ILE A 371 -20.53 -4.59 -17.20
C ILE A 371 -20.20 -5.69 -16.18
N SER A 372 -19.25 -5.48 -15.29
CA SER A 372 -18.88 -6.47 -14.26
C SER A 372 -20.01 -6.78 -13.28
N MET A 373 -20.88 -5.82 -12.97
CA MET A 373 -22.04 -6.06 -12.10
C MET A 373 -23.06 -7.03 -12.69
N THR A 374 -23.10 -7.22 -14.01
CA THR A 374 -24.06 -8.13 -14.67
C THR A 374 -23.89 -9.61 -14.25
N TYR A 375 -22.70 -10.01 -13.78
CA TYR A 375 -22.46 -11.35 -13.26
C TYR A 375 -23.15 -11.64 -11.91
N GLY A 376 -23.50 -10.61 -11.14
CA GLY A 376 -24.21 -10.73 -9.87
C GLY A 376 -23.40 -11.22 -8.66
N ASN A 377 -22.19 -11.77 -8.86
CA ASN A 377 -21.31 -12.28 -7.80
C ASN A 377 -19.94 -11.58 -7.71
N ILE A 378 -19.68 -10.59 -8.57
CA ILE A 378 -18.45 -9.78 -8.55
C ILE A 378 -18.68 -8.54 -7.68
N TYR A 379 -17.84 -8.33 -6.67
CA TYR A 379 -17.83 -7.08 -5.92
C TYR A 379 -17.21 -5.97 -6.77
N VAL A 380 -17.96 -4.88 -6.99
CA VAL A 380 -17.53 -3.72 -7.76
C VAL A 380 -17.64 -2.48 -6.89
N ALA A 381 -16.59 -1.66 -6.90
CA ALA A 381 -16.59 -0.35 -6.26
C ALA A 381 -15.80 0.65 -7.12
N GLN A 382 -16.33 1.87 -7.25
CA GLN A 382 -15.63 3.00 -7.83
C GLN A 382 -15.28 3.98 -6.72
N ILE A 383 -14.00 4.31 -6.61
CA ILE A 383 -13.48 5.13 -5.50
C ILE A 383 -12.73 6.35 -6.04
N ALA A 384 -12.75 7.44 -5.28
CA ALA A 384 -11.97 8.63 -5.53
C ALA A 384 -11.48 9.20 -4.19
N MET A 385 -10.20 9.00 -3.89
CA MET A 385 -9.57 9.41 -2.62
C MET A 385 -9.79 10.90 -2.33
N GLY A 386 -9.67 11.76 -3.34
CA GLY A 386 -9.88 13.19 -3.18
C GLY A 386 -11.33 13.61 -2.94
N ALA A 387 -12.31 12.73 -3.23
CA ALA A 387 -13.73 13.00 -3.01
C ALA A 387 -14.18 12.58 -1.60
N ASN A 388 -13.72 11.42 -1.11
CA ASN A 388 -13.97 10.99 0.25
C ASN A 388 -12.77 10.22 0.83
N TYR A 389 -12.26 10.72 1.95
CA TYR A 389 -11.21 10.05 2.74
C TYR A 389 -11.75 9.10 3.81
N LEU A 390 -13.02 9.27 4.21
CA LEU A 390 -13.66 8.65 5.37
C LEU A 390 -14.44 7.39 5.02
#